data_AF-A0A7Y6YTA2-F1
#
_entry.id   AF-A0A7Y6YTA2-F1
#
_cell.length_a   1.000
_cell.length_b   1.000
_cell.length_c   1.000
_cell.angle_alpha   90.00
_cell.angle_beta   90.00
_cell.angle_gamma   90.00
#
_symmetry.space_group_name_H-M   'P 1'
#
loop_
_entity.id
_entity.type
_entity.pdbx_description
1 polymer ?
#
loop_
_entity_poly.entity_id
_entity_poly.type
_entity_poly.pdbx_seq_one_letter_code
_entity_poly.pdbx_strand_id
1 'polypeptide(L)'
;MSGQYEIQAKSGSRWSLHSYKNSESQAIQEGRNLLKQKVADQVQVIFKDKGEEKVVFDEDQSSIKKKAGIGHITSSPVWNNVDDLYTDEGRATLSKLLNDYFDQQVITPTEILHTPRAMEKFCDDRLCGSALDRLAALQAVTAKESEKARRDKLYDFFQAVQTKAQGSGFDDIAEGKLNDYIANAGDLNDKDVRFRVMMSVCKVTLRGTSWESKLSVLFDLLGEVKPEDLHENTALLLDDLIAEMFDMSSVIQDMLGQQPDRYNAIKVLTQMCIAKYEAPKWDTVGLKRISELMRKLPMVKCRTNLADRIEQMLRNRSSLTKGDMYEEKHAFKELLPLFIAKNGSILGGEGMAEALAMCGTRSFNRDRTLENPSECINYIVDTLQAPILQLRFLLTLSKSQFGKDCASIVSDFIPTFMNGPEHVHDIVHYKQPIKRKLKILSGLQKQALEIKLPNKAQLKLVEWLDEMLYNFLDEERIIDKMDSPEEPLFIRATNLLQFCASGLLIEGKTLNWVRERVQDHLRQPNFVEKFTEAADTQTKKDKMITQLHIMLKKAGLQQ
;
A
#
# COMPACT_ATOMS: atom_id res chain seq x y z
N MET A 1 -46.18 -38.31 11.88
CA MET A 1 -45.79 -36.92 12.18
C MET A 1 -46.12 -36.12 10.92
N SER A 2 -47.05 -35.16 10.99
CA SER A 2 -47.60 -34.50 9.80
C SER A 2 -47.32 -33.00 9.81
N GLY A 3 -46.04 -32.63 9.91
CA GLY A 3 -45.61 -31.25 9.70
C GLY A 3 -45.26 -31.00 8.23
N GLN A 4 -45.51 -29.80 7.74
CA GLN A 4 -45.19 -29.37 6.37
C GLN A 4 -44.18 -28.22 6.40
N TYR A 5 -43.35 -28.15 5.36
CA TYR A 5 -42.36 -27.10 5.16
C TYR A 5 -42.89 -26.11 4.13
N GLU A 6 -43.17 -24.89 4.57
CA GLU A 6 -43.60 -23.77 3.74
C GLU A 6 -42.37 -23.02 3.21
N ILE A 7 -42.27 -22.86 1.89
CA ILE A 7 -41.21 -22.07 1.26
C ILE A 7 -41.77 -20.70 0.93
N GLN A 8 -41.23 -19.66 1.53
CA GLN A 8 -41.54 -18.27 1.21
C GLN A 8 -40.37 -17.64 0.45
N ALA A 9 -40.67 -16.91 -0.62
CA ALA A 9 -39.69 -16.22 -1.46
C ALA A 9 -39.95 -14.71 -1.43
N LYS A 10 -38.89 -13.93 -1.31
CA LYS A 10 -38.92 -12.47 -1.38
C LYS A 10 -38.42 -12.00 -2.74
N SER A 11 -39.14 -11.10 -3.39
CA SER A 11 -38.66 -10.38 -4.57
C SER A 11 -38.94 -8.88 -4.39
N GLY A 12 -37.88 -8.07 -4.43
CA GLY A 12 -37.88 -6.68 -4.00
C GLY A 12 -38.29 -6.56 -2.53
N SER A 13 -39.42 -5.90 -2.29
CA SER A 13 -39.98 -5.68 -0.95
C SER A 13 -41.09 -6.65 -0.55
N ARG A 14 -41.49 -7.59 -1.43
CA ARG A 14 -42.66 -8.46 -1.21
C ARG A 14 -42.26 -9.90 -0.93
N TRP A 15 -42.85 -10.46 0.12
CA TRP A 15 -42.82 -11.89 0.41
C TRP A 15 -44.03 -12.58 -0.23
N SER A 16 -43.79 -13.72 -0.86
CA SER A 16 -44.84 -14.59 -1.39
C SER A 16 -44.58 -16.04 -1.00
N LEU A 17 -45.67 -16.75 -0.71
CA LEU A 17 -45.65 -18.20 -0.60
C LEU A 17 -45.28 -18.80 -1.97
N HIS A 18 -44.24 -19.62 -2.02
CA HIS A 18 -43.80 -20.30 -3.23
C HIS A 18 -44.39 -21.71 -3.33
N SER A 19 -44.14 -22.57 -2.34
CA SER A 19 -44.62 -23.96 -2.34
C SER A 19 -44.60 -24.59 -0.94
N TYR A 20 -45.22 -25.76 -0.80
CA TYR A 20 -45.13 -26.61 0.38
C TYR A 20 -44.40 -27.91 0.06
N LYS A 21 -43.61 -28.43 1.01
CA LYS A 21 -42.96 -29.75 0.93
C LYS A 21 -43.17 -30.56 2.20
N ASN A 22 -43.10 -31.88 2.07
CA ASN A 22 -43.19 -32.80 3.20
C ASN A 22 -41.81 -33.19 3.76
N SER A 23 -40.72 -32.62 3.23
CA SER A 23 -39.34 -32.91 3.62
C SER A 23 -38.54 -31.61 3.70
N GLU A 24 -37.82 -31.44 4.80
CA GLU A 24 -36.94 -30.29 5.04
C GLU A 24 -35.87 -30.16 3.96
N SER A 25 -35.17 -31.26 3.65
CA SER A 25 -34.09 -31.27 2.66
C SER A 25 -34.58 -30.90 1.26
N GLN A 26 -35.79 -31.33 0.89
CA GLN A 26 -36.40 -30.95 -0.39
C GLN A 26 -36.80 -29.48 -0.41
N ALA A 27 -37.35 -28.96 0.69
CA ALA A 27 -37.74 -27.56 0.81
C ALA A 27 -36.52 -26.62 0.73
N ILE A 28 -35.45 -26.95 1.46
CA ILE A 28 -34.19 -26.20 1.45
C ILE A 28 -33.55 -26.24 0.05
N GLN A 29 -33.53 -27.39 -0.62
CA GLN A 29 -32.95 -27.51 -1.95
C GLN A 29 -33.71 -26.67 -2.99
N GLU A 30 -35.04 -26.68 -2.93
CA GLU A 30 -35.88 -25.85 -3.81
C GLU A 30 -35.68 -24.35 -3.51
N GLY A 31 -35.63 -23.97 -2.23
CA GLY A 31 -35.32 -22.60 -1.83
C GLY A 31 -33.98 -22.10 -2.36
N ARG A 32 -32.93 -22.92 -2.24
CA ARG A 32 -31.61 -22.61 -2.82
C ARG A 32 -31.65 -22.52 -4.34
N ASN A 33 -32.48 -23.29 -5.02
CA ASN A 33 -32.62 -23.20 -6.48
C ASN A 33 -33.28 -21.89 -6.91
N LEU A 34 -34.28 -21.40 -6.17
CA LEU A 34 -34.92 -20.10 -6.43
C LEU A 34 -33.94 -18.94 -6.32
N LEU A 35 -33.11 -18.97 -5.27
CA LEU A 35 -32.03 -18.01 -5.10
C LEU A 35 -30.99 -18.13 -6.24
N LYS A 36 -30.57 -19.36 -6.63
CA LYS A 36 -29.56 -19.59 -7.69
C LYS A 36 -30.01 -19.12 -9.06
N GLN A 37 -31.30 -19.29 -9.36
CA GLN A 37 -31.92 -18.85 -10.62
C GLN A 37 -32.25 -17.36 -10.61
N LYS A 38 -31.98 -16.66 -9.50
CA LYS A 38 -32.31 -15.24 -9.30
C LYS A 38 -33.80 -14.93 -9.42
N VAL A 39 -34.64 -15.89 -9.06
CA VAL A 39 -36.10 -15.75 -9.03
C VAL A 39 -36.54 -15.08 -7.73
N ALA A 40 -35.73 -15.19 -6.68
CA ALA A 40 -35.94 -14.57 -5.37
C ALA A 40 -34.65 -13.90 -4.87
N ASP A 41 -34.82 -12.80 -4.13
CA ASP A 41 -33.78 -12.07 -3.41
C ASP A 41 -33.53 -12.65 -2.01
N GLN A 42 -34.54 -13.32 -1.42
CA GLN A 42 -34.44 -14.02 -0.13
C GLN A 42 -35.42 -15.20 -0.10
N VAL A 43 -35.07 -16.28 0.59
CA VAL A 43 -35.94 -17.43 0.79
C VAL A 43 -35.93 -17.86 2.25
N GLN A 44 -37.14 -18.06 2.79
CA GLN A 44 -37.35 -18.68 4.08
C GLN A 44 -38.05 -20.03 3.92
N VAL A 45 -37.61 -21.03 4.68
CA VAL A 45 -38.36 -22.29 4.86
C VAL A 45 -38.85 -22.35 6.29
N ILE A 46 -40.17 -22.48 6.45
CA ILE A 46 -40.87 -22.47 7.73
C ILE A 46 -41.50 -23.85 7.93
N PHE A 47 -41.08 -24.57 8.96
CA PHE A 47 -41.76 -25.79 9.39
C PHE A 47 -43.04 -25.42 10.14
N LYS A 48 -44.17 -26.05 9.77
CA LYS A 48 -45.48 -25.87 10.39
C LYS A 48 -46.03 -27.21 10.87
N ASP A 49 -46.27 -27.35 12.16
CA ASP A 49 -47.00 -28.47 12.75
C ASP A 49 -47.90 -28.00 13.90
N LYS A 50 -49.19 -28.33 13.85
CA LYS A 50 -50.19 -28.07 14.92
C LYS A 50 -50.08 -26.73 15.67
N GLY A 51 -49.82 -25.64 14.95
CA GLY A 51 -49.76 -24.27 15.49
C GLY A 51 -48.37 -23.80 15.93
N GLU A 52 -47.34 -24.64 15.83
CA GLU A 52 -45.95 -24.23 15.95
C GLU A 52 -45.37 -23.91 14.58
N GLU A 53 -44.76 -22.72 14.45
CA GLU A 53 -44.02 -22.29 13.27
C GLU A 53 -42.55 -22.09 13.62
N LYS A 54 -41.64 -22.72 12.87
CA LYS A 54 -40.20 -22.58 13.06
C LYS A 54 -39.51 -22.30 11.73
N VAL A 55 -38.80 -21.19 11.63
CA VAL A 55 -37.90 -20.93 10.50
C VAL A 55 -36.71 -21.90 10.60
N VAL A 56 -36.58 -22.79 9.62
CA VAL A 56 -35.49 -23.78 9.54
C VAL A 56 -34.43 -23.40 8.51
N PHE A 57 -34.74 -22.44 7.65
CA PHE A 57 -33.83 -21.91 6.64
C PHE A 57 -34.20 -20.46 6.34
N ASP A 58 -33.21 -19.59 6.28
CA ASP A 58 -33.34 -18.19 5.86
C ASP A 58 -32.03 -17.79 5.18
N GLU A 59 -32.04 -17.71 3.86
CA GLU A 59 -30.88 -17.30 3.06
C GLU A 59 -31.31 -16.22 2.06
N ASP A 60 -30.44 -15.23 1.85
CA ASP A 60 -30.59 -14.24 0.80
C ASP A 60 -29.80 -14.62 -0.46
N GLN A 61 -30.07 -13.92 -1.56
CA GLN A 61 -29.36 -14.15 -2.82
C GLN A 61 -27.86 -13.86 -2.69
N SER A 62 -27.46 -12.94 -1.81
CA SER A 62 -26.06 -12.68 -1.48
C SER A 62 -25.37 -13.85 -0.76
N SER A 63 -26.14 -14.74 -0.13
CA SER A 63 -25.65 -15.96 0.51
C SER A 63 -25.23 -17.03 -0.51
N ILE A 64 -25.63 -16.89 -1.78
CA ILE A 64 -25.14 -17.74 -2.86
C ILE A 64 -23.77 -17.27 -3.31
N LYS A 65 -22.76 -18.09 -2.99
CA LYS A 65 -21.41 -17.95 -3.54
C LYS A 65 -21.46 -17.95 -5.06
N LYS A 66 -21.23 -16.77 -5.66
CA LYS A 66 -21.02 -16.63 -7.10
C LYS A 66 -19.81 -17.49 -7.50
N LYS A 67 -19.86 -18.14 -8.66
CA LYS A 67 -18.66 -18.84 -9.18
C LYS A 67 -17.51 -17.85 -9.29
N ALA A 68 -16.32 -18.26 -8.84
CA ALA A 68 -15.11 -17.46 -8.98
C ALA A 68 -14.89 -17.04 -10.45
N GLY A 69 -14.53 -15.76 -10.65
CA GLY A 69 -14.18 -15.22 -11.95
C GLY A 69 -12.67 -15.02 -12.10
N ILE A 70 -12.26 -14.69 -13.33
CA ILE A 70 -10.91 -14.19 -13.59
C ILE A 70 -10.86 -12.70 -13.28
N GLY A 71 -9.91 -12.31 -12.44
CA GLY A 71 -9.63 -10.92 -12.09
C GLY A 71 -9.14 -10.11 -13.28
N HIS A 72 -9.43 -8.81 -13.26
CA HIS A 72 -9.02 -7.91 -14.34
C HIS A 72 -7.57 -7.45 -14.13
N ILE A 73 -6.65 -7.96 -14.95
CA ILE A 73 -5.27 -7.48 -15.06
C ILE A 73 -5.00 -6.91 -16.47
N THR A 74 -4.27 -5.79 -16.54
CA THR A 74 -3.95 -5.10 -17.81
C THR A 74 -2.56 -5.43 -18.35
N SER A 75 -1.70 -5.97 -17.50
CA SER A 75 -0.34 -6.39 -17.83
C SER A 75 0.06 -7.57 -16.94
N SER A 76 1.09 -8.28 -17.38
CA SER A 76 1.74 -9.36 -16.63
C SER A 76 3.22 -9.35 -17.00
N PRO A 77 4.14 -9.63 -16.05
CA PRO A 77 5.51 -9.97 -16.40
C PRO A 77 5.53 -11.21 -17.29
N VAL A 78 6.56 -11.33 -18.14
CA VAL A 78 6.81 -12.53 -18.94
C VAL A 78 7.61 -13.51 -18.09
N TRP A 79 6.98 -14.60 -17.66
CA TRP A 79 7.68 -15.70 -16.99
C TRP A 79 8.51 -16.52 -17.99
N ASN A 80 9.81 -16.57 -17.81
CA ASN A 80 10.72 -17.31 -18.68
C ASN A 80 10.94 -18.75 -18.20
N ASN A 81 10.76 -18.99 -16.90
CA ASN A 81 10.94 -20.30 -16.29
C ASN A 81 9.99 -20.48 -15.09
N VAL A 82 9.99 -21.69 -14.51
CA VAL A 82 9.13 -22.05 -13.38
C VAL A 82 9.43 -21.25 -12.10
N ASP A 83 10.68 -20.83 -11.88
CA ASP A 83 11.08 -20.07 -10.69
C ASP A 83 10.43 -18.69 -10.66
N ASP A 84 10.09 -18.12 -11.82
CA ASP A 84 9.44 -16.81 -11.93
C ASP A 84 8.07 -16.79 -11.25
N LEU A 85 7.36 -17.93 -11.17
CA LEU A 85 6.10 -18.04 -10.44
C LEU A 85 6.27 -17.86 -8.93
N TYR A 86 7.43 -18.23 -8.38
CA TYR A 86 7.73 -18.13 -6.95
C TYR A 86 8.25 -16.74 -6.54
N THR A 87 8.48 -15.83 -7.50
CA THR A 87 8.87 -14.44 -7.21
C THR A 87 7.70 -13.65 -6.62
N ASP A 88 7.99 -12.55 -5.93
CA ASP A 88 6.93 -11.68 -5.41
C ASP A 88 6.05 -11.12 -6.52
N GLU A 89 6.62 -10.78 -7.69
CA GLU A 89 5.86 -10.31 -8.85
C GLU A 89 4.97 -11.41 -9.46
N GLY A 90 5.48 -12.65 -9.52
CA GLY A 90 4.73 -13.82 -9.94
C GLY A 90 3.52 -14.10 -9.05
N ARG A 91 3.74 -14.16 -7.72
CA ARG A 91 2.68 -14.41 -6.74
C ARG A 91 1.66 -13.26 -6.69
N ALA A 92 2.09 -12.01 -6.78
CA ALA A 92 1.19 -10.85 -6.87
C ALA A 92 0.35 -10.87 -8.16
N THR A 93 0.92 -11.28 -9.29
CA THR A 93 0.17 -11.42 -10.56
C THR A 93 -0.89 -12.51 -10.45
N LEU A 94 -0.54 -13.66 -9.86
CA LEU A 94 -1.51 -14.73 -9.58
C LEU A 94 -2.61 -14.24 -8.63
N SER A 95 -2.24 -13.58 -7.52
CA SER A 95 -3.17 -13.02 -6.53
C SER A 95 -4.22 -12.13 -7.17
N LYS A 96 -3.82 -11.24 -8.09
CA LYS A 96 -4.73 -10.35 -8.83
C LYS A 96 -5.60 -11.09 -9.85
N LEU A 97 -5.03 -12.06 -10.56
CA LEU A 97 -5.75 -12.81 -11.60
C LEU A 97 -6.77 -13.80 -11.03
N LEU A 98 -6.46 -14.42 -9.90
CA LEU A 98 -7.23 -15.51 -9.31
C LEU A 98 -7.83 -15.12 -7.94
N ASN A 99 -7.94 -13.82 -7.64
CA ASN A 99 -8.40 -13.31 -6.35
C ASN A 99 -9.70 -13.97 -5.88
N ASP A 100 -10.73 -14.00 -6.73
CA ASP A 100 -12.01 -14.64 -6.42
C ASP A 100 -11.87 -16.13 -6.09
N TYR A 101 -10.99 -16.85 -6.80
CA TYR A 101 -10.75 -18.27 -6.56
C TYR A 101 -10.04 -18.48 -5.23
N PHE A 102 -8.98 -17.72 -4.97
CA PHE A 102 -8.24 -17.74 -3.71
C PHE A 102 -9.12 -17.41 -2.51
N ASP A 103 -9.95 -16.38 -2.63
CA ASP A 103 -10.89 -15.96 -1.59
C ASP A 103 -11.95 -17.04 -1.30
N GLN A 104 -12.52 -17.66 -2.34
CA GLN A 104 -13.54 -18.70 -2.19
C GLN A 104 -13.02 -20.03 -1.65
N GLN A 105 -11.79 -20.40 -2.05
CA GLN A 105 -11.15 -21.63 -1.60
C GLN A 105 -10.40 -21.44 -0.27
N VAL A 106 -10.27 -20.20 0.21
CA VAL A 106 -9.45 -19.83 1.37
C VAL A 106 -8.04 -20.37 1.19
N ILE A 107 -7.37 -20.03 0.08
CA ILE A 107 -5.98 -20.44 -0.18
C ILE A 107 -5.18 -19.28 -0.79
N THR A 108 -3.87 -19.23 -0.53
CA THR A 108 -2.98 -18.19 -1.09
C THR A 108 -2.25 -18.66 -2.35
N PRO A 109 -1.67 -17.75 -3.16
CA PRO A 109 -0.76 -18.12 -4.25
C PRO A 109 0.37 -19.01 -3.77
N THR A 110 0.98 -18.69 -2.61
CA THR A 110 2.06 -19.50 -2.03
C THR A 110 1.59 -20.92 -1.72
N GLU A 111 0.40 -21.11 -1.15
CA GLU A 111 -0.12 -22.45 -0.85
C GLU A 111 -0.37 -23.27 -2.12
N ILE A 112 -0.90 -22.67 -3.20
CA ILE A 112 -1.03 -23.37 -4.49
C ILE A 112 0.33 -23.81 -5.03
N LEU A 113 1.32 -22.93 -4.99
CA LEU A 113 2.63 -23.20 -5.58
C LEU A 113 3.47 -24.20 -4.80
N HIS A 114 3.22 -24.38 -3.50
CA HIS A 114 4.03 -25.26 -2.65
C HIS A 114 3.33 -26.56 -2.24
N THR A 115 2.06 -26.78 -2.61
CA THR A 115 1.33 -27.97 -2.17
C THR A 115 0.67 -28.73 -3.32
N PRO A 116 0.95 -30.05 -3.48
CA PRO A 116 0.43 -30.83 -4.60
C PRO A 116 -1.09 -30.81 -4.70
N ARG A 117 -1.76 -30.96 -3.55
CA ARG A 117 -3.21 -31.05 -3.47
C ARG A 117 -3.91 -29.76 -3.91
N ALA A 118 -3.37 -28.60 -3.56
CA ALA A 118 -3.96 -27.33 -3.95
C ALA A 118 -3.75 -27.03 -5.44
N MET A 119 -2.56 -27.35 -5.97
CA MET A 119 -2.26 -27.23 -7.40
C MET A 119 -3.12 -28.17 -8.24
N GLU A 120 -3.22 -29.44 -7.89
CA GLU A 120 -4.06 -30.43 -8.59
C GLU A 120 -5.51 -29.98 -8.65
N LYS A 121 -6.07 -29.55 -7.51
CA LYS A 121 -7.43 -29.02 -7.44
C LYS A 121 -7.64 -27.80 -8.34
N PHE A 122 -6.65 -26.92 -8.45
CA PHE A 122 -6.73 -25.76 -9.33
C PHE A 122 -6.64 -26.16 -10.81
N CYS A 123 -5.73 -27.07 -11.17
CA CYS A 123 -5.58 -27.56 -12.54
C CYS A 123 -6.87 -28.25 -13.06
N ASP A 124 -7.60 -28.93 -12.17
CA ASP A 124 -8.90 -29.53 -12.49
C ASP A 124 -10.05 -28.50 -12.60
N ASP A 125 -9.86 -27.28 -12.08
CA ASP A 125 -10.84 -26.21 -12.18
C ASP A 125 -10.85 -25.60 -13.58
N ARG A 126 -12.05 -25.34 -14.11
CA ARG A 126 -12.24 -24.69 -15.42
C ARG A 126 -11.56 -23.32 -15.51
N LEU A 127 -11.38 -22.65 -14.36
CA LEU A 127 -10.68 -21.37 -14.28
C LEU A 127 -9.20 -21.48 -14.64
N CYS A 128 -8.55 -22.64 -14.48
CA CYS A 128 -7.15 -22.80 -14.86
C CYS A 128 -6.94 -22.50 -16.35
N GLY A 129 -7.74 -23.11 -17.23
CA GLY A 129 -7.68 -22.85 -18.66
C GLY A 129 -7.88 -21.38 -19.00
N SER A 130 -8.89 -20.73 -18.40
CA SER A 130 -9.18 -19.30 -18.62
C SER A 130 -8.07 -18.38 -18.09
N ALA A 131 -7.43 -18.73 -16.97
CA ALA A 131 -6.31 -17.99 -16.42
C ALA A 131 -5.08 -18.07 -17.34
N LEU A 132 -4.77 -19.27 -17.84
CA LEU A 132 -3.67 -19.48 -18.80
C LEU A 132 -3.92 -18.73 -20.11
N ASP A 133 -5.15 -18.74 -20.63
CA ASP A 133 -5.52 -17.97 -21.83
C ASP A 133 -5.30 -16.46 -21.62
N ARG A 134 -5.74 -15.94 -20.47
CA ARG A 134 -5.58 -14.51 -20.14
C ARG A 134 -4.11 -14.12 -20.00
N LEU A 135 -3.32 -14.93 -19.31
CA LEU A 135 -1.88 -14.69 -19.16
C LEU A 135 -1.16 -14.77 -20.51
N ALA A 136 -1.49 -15.77 -21.33
CA ALA A 136 -0.91 -15.94 -22.65
C ALA A 136 -1.15 -14.72 -23.54
N ALA A 137 -2.39 -14.22 -23.60
CA ALA A 137 -2.74 -13.03 -24.37
C ALA A 137 -1.95 -11.78 -23.92
N LEU A 138 -1.76 -11.60 -22.60
CA LEU A 138 -1.01 -10.46 -22.07
C LEU A 138 0.50 -10.57 -22.30
N GLN A 139 1.05 -11.79 -22.23
CA GLN A 139 2.49 -12.01 -22.30
C GLN A 139 3.01 -12.21 -23.73
N ALA A 140 2.19 -12.71 -24.66
CA ALA A 140 2.60 -13.05 -26.03
C ALA A 140 3.24 -11.89 -26.80
N VAL A 141 2.65 -10.68 -26.69
CA VAL A 141 3.17 -9.47 -27.35
C VAL A 141 4.59 -9.14 -26.88
N THR A 142 4.79 -9.12 -25.56
CA THR A 142 6.09 -8.79 -24.95
C THR A 142 7.11 -9.91 -25.15
N ALA A 143 6.66 -11.17 -25.10
CA ALA A 143 7.49 -12.35 -25.34
C ALA A 143 7.83 -12.59 -26.83
N LYS A 144 7.19 -11.85 -27.75
CA LYS A 144 7.34 -11.99 -29.21
C LYS A 144 7.07 -13.42 -29.71
N GLU A 145 6.07 -14.07 -29.14
CA GLU A 145 5.63 -15.42 -29.51
C GLU A 145 4.12 -15.47 -29.72
N SER A 146 3.60 -16.56 -30.31
CA SER A 146 2.15 -16.72 -30.49
C SER A 146 1.46 -17.00 -29.16
N GLU A 147 0.21 -16.55 -29.00
CA GLU A 147 -0.59 -16.82 -27.78
C GLU A 147 -0.69 -18.31 -27.48
N LYS A 148 -0.82 -19.15 -28.51
CA LYS A 148 -0.84 -20.61 -28.35
C LYS A 148 0.47 -21.15 -27.77
N ALA A 149 1.61 -20.79 -28.37
CA ALA A 149 2.92 -21.23 -27.87
C ALA A 149 3.18 -20.73 -26.45
N ARG A 150 2.72 -19.50 -26.14
CA ARG A 150 2.82 -18.93 -24.80
C ARG A 150 1.98 -19.71 -23.78
N ARG A 151 0.74 -20.03 -24.14
CA ARG A 151 -0.18 -20.82 -23.31
C ARG A 151 0.39 -22.20 -23.02
N ASP A 152 0.94 -22.88 -24.01
CA ASP A 152 1.54 -24.20 -23.85
C ASP A 152 2.72 -24.15 -22.86
N LYS A 153 3.61 -23.14 -22.97
CA LYS A 153 4.69 -22.92 -21.98
C LYS A 153 4.17 -22.65 -20.57
N LEU A 154 3.13 -21.83 -20.44
CA LEU A 154 2.53 -21.54 -19.13
C LEU A 154 1.92 -22.81 -18.51
N TYR A 155 1.27 -23.64 -19.31
CA TYR A 155 0.77 -24.94 -18.86
C TYR A 155 1.92 -25.83 -18.37
N ASP A 156 3.02 -25.91 -19.14
CA ASP A 156 4.21 -26.67 -18.74
C ASP A 156 4.82 -26.17 -17.42
N PHE A 157 4.80 -24.86 -17.16
CA PHE A 157 5.26 -24.31 -15.89
C PHE A 157 4.38 -24.75 -14.71
N PHE A 158 3.06 -24.72 -14.85
CA PHE A 158 2.14 -25.19 -13.80
C PHE A 158 2.30 -26.70 -13.55
N GLN A 159 2.52 -27.48 -14.61
CA GLN A 159 2.83 -28.91 -14.49
C GLN A 159 4.17 -29.15 -13.79
N ALA A 160 5.18 -28.33 -14.07
CA ALA A 160 6.48 -28.38 -13.41
C ALA A 160 6.39 -28.01 -11.93
N VAL A 161 5.55 -27.03 -11.55
CA VAL A 161 5.24 -26.72 -10.14
C VAL A 161 4.62 -27.93 -9.45
N GLN A 162 3.62 -28.57 -10.07
CA GLN A 162 2.98 -29.77 -9.50
C GLN A 162 4.00 -30.90 -9.29
N THR A 163 4.86 -31.14 -10.29
CA THR A 163 5.91 -32.17 -10.23
C THR A 163 6.93 -31.85 -9.13
N LYS A 164 7.37 -30.60 -9.03
CA LYS A 164 8.30 -30.14 -7.98
C LYS A 164 7.71 -30.35 -6.59
N ALA A 165 6.45 -29.95 -6.39
CA ALA A 165 5.77 -30.10 -5.10
C ALA A 165 5.57 -31.58 -4.74
N GLN A 166 5.32 -32.47 -5.70
CA GLN A 166 5.19 -33.91 -5.46
C GLN A 166 6.53 -34.59 -5.13
N GLY A 167 7.61 -34.16 -5.77
CA GLY A 167 8.95 -34.72 -5.58
C GLY A 167 9.72 -34.16 -4.39
N SER A 168 9.24 -33.07 -3.79
CA SER A 168 9.91 -32.40 -2.66
C SER A 168 9.47 -32.97 -1.32
N GLY A 169 10.42 -33.08 -0.39
CA GLY A 169 10.13 -33.37 1.01
C GLY A 169 9.62 -32.13 1.76
N PHE A 170 8.97 -32.37 2.90
CA PHE A 170 8.61 -31.35 3.88
C PHE A 170 9.00 -31.85 5.27
N ASP A 171 9.11 -30.92 6.22
CA ASP A 171 9.34 -31.22 7.63
C ASP A 171 8.03 -31.02 8.42
N ASP A 172 7.79 -31.85 9.44
CA ASP A 172 6.67 -31.62 10.37
C ASP A 172 7.11 -30.63 11.46
N ILE A 173 6.40 -29.49 11.52
CA ILE A 173 6.67 -28.41 12.48
C ILE A 173 5.71 -28.58 13.66
N ALA A 174 6.26 -28.76 14.87
CA ALA A 174 5.46 -28.81 16.07
C ALA A 174 4.89 -27.42 16.43
N GLU A 175 3.76 -27.38 17.12
CA GLU A 175 3.20 -26.14 17.66
C GLU A 175 4.20 -25.42 18.56
N GLY A 176 4.25 -24.10 18.44
CA GLY A 176 5.19 -23.23 19.13
C GLY A 176 6.66 -23.36 18.70
N LYS A 177 6.96 -24.08 17.61
CA LYS A 177 8.33 -24.34 17.14
C LYS A 177 8.70 -23.67 15.82
N LEU A 178 7.82 -22.87 15.22
CA LEU A 178 8.12 -22.23 13.93
C LEU A 178 9.37 -21.35 13.97
N ASN A 179 9.55 -20.56 15.02
CA ASN A 179 10.72 -19.67 15.13
C ASN A 179 12.03 -20.45 15.24
N ASP A 180 12.06 -21.48 16.11
CA ASP A 180 13.19 -22.38 16.26
C ASP A 180 13.48 -23.16 14.96
N TYR A 181 12.43 -23.64 14.29
CA TYR A 181 12.53 -24.37 13.03
C TYR A 181 13.16 -23.51 11.94
N ILE A 182 12.68 -22.29 11.73
CA ILE A 182 13.22 -21.38 10.70
C ILE A 182 14.65 -20.97 11.03
N ALA A 183 14.98 -20.72 12.30
CA ALA A 183 16.33 -20.41 12.73
C ALA A 183 17.34 -21.54 12.43
N ASN A 184 16.86 -22.79 12.40
CA ASN A 184 17.68 -23.98 12.13
C ASN A 184 17.47 -24.59 10.73
N ALA A 185 16.70 -23.94 9.86
CA ALA A 185 16.33 -24.50 8.56
C ALA A 185 17.48 -24.54 7.53
N GLY A 186 18.53 -23.75 7.76
CA GLY A 186 19.66 -23.55 6.84
C GLY A 186 19.61 -22.17 6.16
N ASP A 187 20.34 -22.02 5.05
CA ASP A 187 20.36 -20.78 4.28
C ASP A 187 19.10 -20.64 3.41
N LEU A 188 18.22 -19.69 3.73
CA LEU A 188 17.01 -19.44 2.94
C LEU A 188 17.28 -18.76 1.58
N ASN A 189 18.53 -18.39 1.29
CA ASN A 189 18.92 -18.00 -0.07
C ASN A 189 19.03 -19.23 -1.00
N ASP A 190 19.19 -20.42 -0.44
CA ASP A 190 19.07 -21.68 -1.18
C ASP A 190 17.59 -21.92 -1.52
N LYS A 191 17.33 -22.05 -2.83
CA LYS A 191 15.97 -22.24 -3.36
C LYS A 191 15.30 -23.51 -2.85
N ASP A 192 16.05 -24.58 -2.64
CA ASP A 192 15.50 -25.86 -2.21
C ASP A 192 15.20 -25.85 -0.70
N VAL A 193 16.07 -25.21 0.09
CA VAL A 193 15.81 -24.97 1.53
C VAL A 193 14.57 -24.09 1.69
N ARG A 194 14.50 -22.97 0.97
CA ARG A 194 13.35 -22.06 1.01
C ARG A 194 12.06 -22.76 0.57
N PHE A 195 12.10 -23.55 -0.49
CA PHE A 195 10.94 -24.29 -0.98
C PHE A 195 10.44 -25.30 0.06
N ARG A 196 11.35 -26.08 0.68
CA ARG A 196 11.01 -27.03 1.74
C ARG A 196 10.39 -26.35 2.95
N VAL A 197 10.96 -25.24 3.42
CA VAL A 197 10.42 -24.48 4.55
C VAL A 197 9.01 -23.98 4.23
N MET A 198 8.82 -23.39 3.06
CA MET A 198 7.52 -22.86 2.66
C MET A 198 6.47 -23.97 2.50
N MET A 199 6.83 -25.09 1.89
CA MET A 199 5.98 -26.26 1.78
C MET A 199 5.57 -26.81 3.17
N SER A 200 6.50 -26.85 4.11
CA SER A 200 6.27 -27.32 5.49
C SER A 200 5.26 -26.43 6.22
N VAL A 201 5.37 -25.11 6.09
CA VAL A 201 4.40 -24.16 6.65
C VAL A 201 3.04 -24.27 5.94
N CYS A 202 3.02 -24.26 4.60
CA CYS A 202 1.78 -24.32 3.82
C CYS A 202 0.98 -25.60 4.06
N LYS A 203 1.64 -26.74 4.28
CA LYS A 203 0.97 -28.01 4.61
C LYS A 203 0.12 -27.88 5.88
N VAL A 204 0.57 -27.09 6.85
CA VAL A 204 -0.13 -26.88 8.11
C VAL A 204 -1.21 -25.81 7.94
N THR A 205 -0.91 -24.66 7.32
CA THR A 205 -1.90 -23.57 7.12
C THR A 205 -3.07 -23.98 6.24
N LEU A 206 -2.89 -24.91 5.28
CA LEU A 206 -3.97 -25.46 4.46
C LEU A 206 -5.07 -26.19 5.27
N ARG A 207 -4.83 -26.52 6.55
CA ARG A 207 -5.84 -27.12 7.42
C ARG A 207 -6.91 -26.11 7.83
N GLY A 208 -6.60 -24.81 7.80
CA GLY A 208 -7.58 -23.76 8.11
C GLY A 208 -8.65 -23.64 7.02
N THR A 209 -9.91 -23.61 7.44
CA THR A 209 -11.10 -23.56 6.56
C THR A 209 -11.70 -22.16 6.40
N SER A 210 -11.20 -21.20 7.17
CA SER A 210 -11.47 -19.75 7.10
C SER A 210 -10.17 -18.96 7.27
N TRP A 211 -10.15 -17.69 6.89
CA TRP A 211 -8.93 -16.88 7.01
C TRP A 211 -8.47 -16.72 8.45
N GLU A 212 -9.41 -16.48 9.38
CA GLU A 212 -9.09 -16.42 10.81
C GLU A 212 -8.54 -17.76 11.32
N SER A 213 -9.09 -18.90 10.89
CA SER A 213 -8.55 -20.21 11.30
C SER A 213 -7.14 -20.46 10.75
N LYS A 214 -6.83 -19.96 9.54
CA LYS A 214 -5.47 -20.05 8.97
C LYS A 214 -4.48 -19.21 9.75
N LEU A 215 -4.88 -17.99 10.11
CA LEU A 215 -4.09 -17.14 11.00
C LEU A 215 -3.87 -17.81 12.34
N SER A 216 -4.92 -18.39 12.95
CA SER A 216 -4.78 -19.16 14.20
C SER A 216 -3.76 -20.27 14.05
N VAL A 217 -3.87 -21.10 13.01
CA VAL A 217 -2.93 -22.21 12.77
C VAL A 217 -1.49 -21.73 12.57
N LEU A 218 -1.28 -20.63 11.83
CA LEU A 218 0.05 -20.03 11.67
C LEU A 218 0.60 -19.52 13.01
N PHE A 219 -0.25 -18.94 13.84
CA PHE A 219 0.09 -18.41 15.14
C PHE A 219 0.29 -19.50 16.21
N ASP A 220 -0.41 -20.62 16.11
CA ASP A 220 -0.20 -21.81 16.94
C ASP A 220 1.16 -22.44 16.62
N LEU A 221 1.55 -22.50 15.33
CA LEU A 221 2.91 -22.88 14.94
C LEU A 221 3.97 -21.93 15.51
N LEU A 222 3.69 -20.62 15.54
CA LEU A 222 4.60 -19.62 16.09
C LEU A 222 4.75 -19.72 17.61
N GLY A 223 3.65 -20.00 18.33
CA GLY A 223 3.60 -20.02 19.79
C GLY A 223 3.74 -18.64 20.42
N GLU A 224 4.08 -18.61 21.71
CA GLU A 224 4.17 -17.39 22.55
C GLU A 224 5.52 -16.68 22.46
N VAL A 225 6.09 -16.56 21.24
CA VAL A 225 7.35 -15.85 21.01
C VAL A 225 7.06 -14.35 20.87
N LYS A 226 7.77 -13.52 21.64
CA LYS A 226 7.63 -12.07 21.53
C LYS A 226 8.16 -11.59 20.17
N PRO A 227 7.54 -10.58 19.54
CA PRO A 227 7.99 -10.08 18.24
C PRO A 227 9.48 -9.70 18.20
N GLU A 228 10.01 -9.15 19.29
CA GLU A 228 11.42 -8.73 19.38
C GLU A 228 12.41 -9.91 19.43
N ASP A 229 11.93 -11.09 19.81
CA ASP A 229 12.73 -12.33 19.93
C ASP A 229 12.62 -13.23 18.68
N LEU A 230 11.88 -12.77 17.65
CA LEU A 230 11.76 -13.51 16.39
C LEU A 230 13.06 -13.47 15.61
N HIS A 231 13.43 -14.63 15.08
CA HIS A 231 14.50 -14.72 14.10
C HIS A 231 14.13 -13.91 12.85
N GLU A 232 15.09 -13.23 12.22
CA GLU A 232 14.84 -12.33 11.09
C GLU A 232 14.08 -13.03 9.95
N ASN A 233 14.50 -14.24 9.59
CA ASN A 233 13.82 -15.05 8.58
C ASN A 233 12.37 -15.42 8.97
N THR A 234 12.08 -15.58 10.26
CA THR A 234 10.71 -15.83 10.73
C THR A 234 9.87 -14.58 10.53
N ALA A 235 10.38 -13.40 10.88
CA ALA A 235 9.69 -12.14 10.68
C ALA A 235 9.42 -11.87 9.19
N LEU A 236 10.38 -12.12 8.30
CA LEU A 236 10.20 -11.99 6.85
C LEU A 236 9.17 -12.98 6.29
N LEU A 237 9.21 -14.24 6.72
CA LEU A 237 8.23 -15.25 6.30
C LEU A 237 6.81 -14.90 6.76
N LEU A 238 6.65 -14.39 7.99
CA LEU A 238 5.36 -13.92 8.48
C LEU A 238 4.86 -12.72 7.69
N ASP A 239 5.74 -11.76 7.36
CA ASP A 239 5.37 -10.61 6.51
C ASP A 239 4.89 -11.06 5.13
N ASP A 240 5.59 -12.00 4.50
CA ASP A 240 5.22 -12.56 3.20
C ASP A 240 3.85 -13.25 3.21
N LEU A 241 3.64 -14.17 4.16
CA LEU A 241 2.40 -14.97 4.22
C LEU A 241 1.19 -14.13 4.60
N ILE A 242 1.32 -13.23 5.59
CA ILE A 242 0.22 -12.38 6.04
C ILE A 242 -0.13 -11.33 4.97
N ALA A 243 0.88 -10.80 4.25
CA ALA A 243 0.63 -9.85 3.16
C ALA A 243 -0.21 -10.47 2.04
N GLU A 244 0.07 -11.71 1.64
CA GLU A 244 -0.75 -12.42 0.64
C GLU A 244 -2.19 -12.64 1.10
N MET A 245 -2.41 -12.86 2.39
CA MET A 245 -3.77 -12.95 2.93
C MET A 245 -4.50 -11.61 2.81
N PHE A 246 -3.83 -10.47 3.04
CA PHE A 246 -4.44 -9.13 2.92
C PHE A 246 -4.94 -8.76 1.51
N ASP A 247 -4.46 -9.44 0.48
CA ASP A 247 -5.01 -9.27 -0.88
C ASP A 247 -6.44 -9.83 -1.01
N MET A 248 -6.84 -10.73 -0.12
CA MET A 248 -8.12 -11.43 -0.18
C MET A 248 -9.23 -10.58 0.42
N SER A 249 -10.37 -10.48 -0.27
CA SER A 249 -11.39 -9.52 0.15
C SER A 249 -12.09 -9.89 1.45
N SER A 250 -12.30 -11.19 1.69
CA SER A 250 -12.99 -11.68 2.89
C SER A 250 -12.10 -11.70 4.14
N VAL A 251 -10.77 -11.71 4.01
CA VAL A 251 -9.83 -11.72 5.15
C VAL A 251 -10.12 -10.57 6.13
N ILE A 252 -10.44 -9.39 5.60
CA ILE A 252 -10.67 -8.19 6.39
C ILE A 252 -11.97 -8.35 7.20
N GLN A 253 -13.00 -8.96 6.62
CA GLN A 253 -14.25 -9.22 7.32
C GLN A 253 -14.07 -10.30 8.39
N ASP A 254 -13.34 -11.38 8.05
CA ASP A 254 -13.04 -12.46 8.99
C ASP A 254 -12.20 -11.97 10.18
N MET A 255 -11.19 -11.11 9.93
CA MET A 255 -10.31 -10.56 10.96
C MET A 255 -10.95 -9.45 11.79
N LEU A 256 -11.64 -8.50 11.15
CA LEU A 256 -12.28 -7.40 11.87
C LEU A 256 -13.57 -7.82 12.57
N GLY A 257 -14.16 -8.96 12.17
CA GLY A 257 -15.49 -9.35 12.59
C GLY A 257 -16.55 -8.35 12.13
N GLN A 258 -17.67 -8.29 12.85
CA GLN A 258 -18.74 -7.35 12.54
C GLN A 258 -18.33 -5.92 12.87
N GLN A 259 -18.15 -5.11 11.84
CA GLN A 259 -17.90 -3.68 11.95
C GLN A 259 -19.20 -2.88 11.80
N PRO A 260 -19.43 -1.82 12.60
CA PRO A 260 -20.65 -1.02 12.52
C PRO A 260 -20.89 -0.43 11.13
N ASP A 261 -19.81 0.06 10.50
CA ASP A 261 -19.80 0.71 9.19
C ASP A 261 -18.39 0.66 8.55
N ARG A 262 -18.27 1.22 7.35
CA ARG A 262 -17.02 1.24 6.58
C ARG A 262 -15.97 2.18 7.18
N TYR A 263 -16.40 3.27 7.81
CA TYR A 263 -15.52 4.21 8.52
C TYR A 263 -14.72 3.48 9.61
N ASN A 264 -15.39 2.69 10.47
CA ASN A 264 -14.73 1.97 11.56
C ASN A 264 -13.74 0.94 11.01
N ALA A 265 -14.12 0.21 9.95
CA ALA A 265 -13.21 -0.72 9.30
C ALA A 265 -11.94 -0.02 8.76
N ILE A 266 -12.10 1.08 8.00
CA ILE A 266 -10.97 1.85 7.47
C ILE A 266 -10.10 2.37 8.62
N LYS A 267 -10.71 2.91 9.68
CA LYS A 267 -9.99 3.44 10.84
C LYS A 267 -9.08 2.39 11.49
N VAL A 268 -9.59 1.18 11.74
CA VAL A 268 -8.80 0.08 12.32
C VAL A 268 -7.63 -0.28 11.41
N LEU A 269 -7.89 -0.52 10.12
CA LEU A 269 -6.85 -0.91 9.17
C LEU A 269 -5.78 0.19 9.02
N THR A 270 -6.17 1.46 8.95
CA THR A 270 -5.22 2.58 8.89
C THR A 270 -4.39 2.65 10.16
N GLN A 271 -5.01 2.48 11.33
CA GLN A 271 -4.29 2.45 12.61
C GLN A 271 -3.29 1.29 12.69
N MET A 272 -3.62 0.10 12.17
CA MET A 272 -2.68 -1.02 12.06
C MET A 272 -1.53 -0.66 11.13
N CYS A 273 -1.84 -0.10 9.95
CA CYS A 273 -0.86 0.27 8.94
C CYS A 273 0.16 1.30 9.46
N ILE A 274 -0.23 2.19 10.38
CA ILE A 274 0.66 3.19 11.01
C ILE A 274 1.15 2.77 12.40
N ALA A 275 0.99 1.50 12.79
CA ALA A 275 1.45 0.95 14.08
C ALA A 275 0.87 1.65 15.32
N LYS A 276 -0.38 2.11 15.25
CA LYS A 276 -1.11 2.77 16.35
C LYS A 276 -2.31 2.00 16.86
N TYR A 277 -2.67 0.89 16.24
CA TYR A 277 -3.81 0.09 16.68
C TYR A 277 -3.48 -0.67 17.96
N GLU A 278 -4.34 -0.54 18.96
CA GLU A 278 -4.31 -1.33 20.18
C GLU A 278 -5.57 -2.18 20.22
N ALA A 279 -5.40 -3.49 19.98
CA ALA A 279 -6.50 -4.41 19.84
C ALA A 279 -7.26 -4.60 21.18
N PRO A 280 -8.56 -4.25 21.27
CA PRO A 280 -9.35 -4.54 22.45
C PRO A 280 -9.55 -6.04 22.71
N LYS A 281 -10.06 -6.37 23.90
CA LYS A 281 -10.25 -7.77 24.34
C LYS A 281 -11.20 -8.57 23.46
N TRP A 282 -12.15 -7.95 22.77
CA TRP A 282 -13.14 -8.62 21.94
C TRP A 282 -12.71 -8.81 20.48
N ASP A 283 -11.54 -8.30 20.08
CA ASP A 283 -11.01 -8.57 18.74
C ASP A 283 -10.65 -10.04 18.54
N THR A 284 -10.60 -10.47 17.28
CA THR A 284 -10.16 -11.81 16.93
C THR A 284 -8.70 -12.03 17.32
N VAL A 285 -8.31 -13.30 17.45
CA VAL A 285 -6.95 -13.66 17.84
C VAL A 285 -5.97 -13.26 16.73
N GLY A 286 -6.34 -13.51 15.47
CA GLY A 286 -5.56 -13.11 14.31
C GLY A 286 -5.29 -11.61 14.27
N LEU A 287 -6.33 -10.79 14.46
CA LEU A 287 -6.20 -9.33 14.45
C LEU A 287 -5.26 -8.83 15.55
N LYS A 288 -5.42 -9.33 16.79
CA LYS A 288 -4.55 -8.99 17.92
C LYS A 288 -3.09 -9.29 17.60
N ARG A 289 -2.80 -10.53 17.22
CA ARG A 289 -1.41 -10.98 16.98
C ARG A 289 -0.77 -10.28 15.79
N ILE A 290 -1.51 -10.02 14.71
CA ILE A 290 -0.99 -9.21 13.60
C ILE A 290 -0.72 -7.77 14.04
N SER A 291 -1.62 -7.16 14.81
CA SER A 291 -1.42 -5.80 15.31
C SER A 291 -0.17 -5.69 16.21
N GLU A 292 0.11 -6.71 17.02
CA GLU A 292 1.32 -6.80 17.84
C GLU A 292 2.58 -6.90 16.98
N LEU A 293 2.59 -7.78 15.97
CA LEU A 293 3.70 -7.88 15.01
C LEU A 293 3.93 -6.54 14.29
N MET A 294 2.89 -5.93 13.72
CA MET A 294 2.98 -4.66 13.01
C MET A 294 3.33 -3.48 13.92
N ARG A 295 3.18 -3.59 15.25
CA ARG A 295 3.65 -2.55 16.17
C ARG A 295 5.14 -2.63 16.45
N LYS A 296 5.70 -3.84 16.42
CA LYS A 296 7.08 -4.11 16.84
C LYS A 296 8.04 -4.33 15.68
N LEU A 297 7.52 -4.75 14.54
CA LEU A 297 8.30 -5.11 13.36
C LEU A 297 7.94 -4.22 12.15
N PRO A 298 8.86 -4.07 11.19
CA PRO A 298 8.62 -3.29 9.98
C PRO A 298 7.40 -3.78 9.17
N MET A 299 7.26 -5.10 8.96
CA MET A 299 6.14 -5.73 8.22
C MET A 299 5.79 -4.96 6.92
N VAL A 300 6.80 -4.76 6.07
CA VAL A 300 6.73 -3.83 4.94
C VAL A 300 5.71 -4.27 3.90
N LYS A 301 5.64 -5.58 3.61
CA LYS A 301 4.69 -6.11 2.62
C LYS A 301 3.26 -6.04 3.16
N CYS A 302 3.06 -6.41 4.43
CA CYS A 302 1.76 -6.27 5.08
C CYS A 302 1.25 -4.82 5.05
N ARG A 303 2.10 -3.84 5.38
CA ARG A 303 1.72 -2.43 5.32
C ARG A 303 1.38 -1.97 3.90
N THR A 304 2.12 -2.45 2.91
CA THR A 304 1.89 -2.10 1.51
C THR A 304 0.54 -2.64 1.04
N ASN A 305 0.28 -3.93 1.21
CA ASN A 305 -0.97 -4.56 0.79
C ASN A 305 -2.17 -4.00 1.57
N LEU A 306 -1.98 -3.70 2.87
CA LEU A 306 -3.02 -3.07 3.67
C LEU A 306 -3.32 -1.63 3.22
N ALA A 307 -2.29 -0.84 2.86
CA ALA A 307 -2.48 0.50 2.29
C ALA A 307 -3.25 0.45 0.96
N ASP A 308 -2.90 -0.48 0.07
CA ASP A 308 -3.60 -0.71 -1.20
C ASP A 308 -5.08 -1.08 -0.95
N ARG A 309 -5.34 -1.93 0.05
CA ARG A 309 -6.70 -2.31 0.44
C ARG A 309 -7.50 -1.12 0.96
N ILE A 310 -6.90 -0.29 1.82
CA ILE A 310 -7.53 0.92 2.33
C ILE A 310 -7.85 1.89 1.19
N GLU A 311 -6.92 2.05 0.24
CA GLU A 311 -7.15 2.87 -0.96
C GLU A 311 -8.38 2.39 -1.73
N GLN A 312 -8.49 1.08 -2.00
CA GLN A 312 -9.65 0.50 -2.67
C GLN A 312 -10.96 0.73 -1.90
N MET A 313 -10.93 0.63 -0.56
CA MET A 313 -12.09 0.90 0.28
C MET A 313 -12.55 2.35 0.21
N LEU A 314 -11.61 3.31 0.16
CA LEU A 314 -11.91 4.74 -0.02
C LEU A 314 -12.44 5.05 -1.42
N ARG A 315 -11.95 4.34 -2.44
CA ARG A 315 -12.44 4.46 -3.83
C ARG A 315 -13.83 3.88 -4.03
N ASN A 316 -14.33 3.05 -3.12
CA ASN A 316 -15.67 2.49 -3.21
C ASN A 316 -16.74 3.59 -3.06
N ARG A 317 -17.82 3.50 -3.84
CA ARG A 317 -18.92 4.48 -3.86
C ARG A 317 -19.89 4.36 -2.68
N SER A 318 -19.82 3.27 -1.90
CA SER A 318 -20.67 3.10 -0.72
C SER A 318 -20.44 4.20 0.33
N SER A 319 -21.35 4.32 1.29
CA SER A 319 -21.22 5.27 2.39
C SER A 319 -20.12 4.90 3.37
N LEU A 320 -19.49 5.91 3.99
CA LEU A 320 -18.57 5.66 5.11
C LEU A 320 -19.35 5.22 6.36
N THR A 321 -20.45 5.90 6.67
CA THR A 321 -21.32 5.63 7.83
C THR A 321 -22.72 5.22 7.36
N LYS A 322 -23.54 4.69 8.27
CA LYS A 322 -24.97 4.42 8.02
C LYS A 322 -25.87 5.63 8.26
N GLY A 323 -25.30 6.74 8.74
CA GLY A 323 -26.01 7.95 9.11
C GLY A 323 -26.27 8.91 7.95
N ASP A 324 -26.56 10.16 8.31
CA ASP A 324 -26.78 11.24 7.37
C ASP A 324 -25.47 11.83 6.82
N MET A 325 -25.61 12.83 5.94
CA MET A 325 -24.48 13.50 5.30
C MET A 325 -23.59 14.24 6.32
N TYR A 326 -24.12 14.68 7.47
CA TYR A 326 -23.32 15.35 8.49
C TYR A 326 -22.42 14.36 9.21
N GLU A 327 -22.96 13.20 9.59
CA GLU A 327 -22.18 12.09 10.15
C GLU A 327 -21.10 11.62 9.16
N GLU A 328 -21.41 11.55 7.87
CA GLU A 328 -20.45 11.15 6.84
C GLU A 328 -19.31 12.16 6.68
N LYS A 329 -19.61 13.47 6.65
CA LYS A 329 -18.59 14.54 6.65
C LYS A 329 -17.73 14.49 7.93
N HIS A 330 -18.34 14.26 9.09
CA HIS A 330 -17.62 14.13 10.36
C HIS A 330 -16.68 12.93 10.37
N ALA A 331 -17.17 11.75 9.94
CA ALA A 331 -16.36 10.54 9.83
C ALA A 331 -15.16 10.73 8.88
N PHE A 332 -15.37 11.39 7.74
CA PHE A 332 -14.28 11.72 6.82
C PHE A 332 -13.23 12.63 7.49
N LYS A 333 -13.67 13.67 8.20
CA LYS A 333 -12.79 14.58 8.95
C LYS A 333 -11.92 13.85 9.96
N GLU A 334 -12.48 12.88 10.68
CA GLU A 334 -11.75 12.09 11.67
C GLU A 334 -10.73 11.13 11.06
N LEU A 335 -10.99 10.63 9.84
CA LEU A 335 -10.05 9.75 9.13
C LEU A 335 -8.82 10.50 8.63
N LEU A 336 -8.99 11.73 8.15
CA LEU A 336 -7.95 12.47 7.43
C LEU A 336 -6.59 12.55 8.17
N PRO A 337 -6.52 12.86 9.48
CA PRO A 337 -5.25 12.91 10.21
C PRO A 337 -4.52 11.57 10.33
N LEU A 338 -5.19 10.43 10.10
CA LEU A 338 -4.57 9.10 10.15
C LEU A 338 -3.69 8.83 8.93
N PHE A 339 -4.02 9.44 7.79
CA PHE A 339 -3.31 9.25 6.52
C PHE A 339 -2.11 10.18 6.34
N ILE A 340 -2.06 11.28 7.10
CA ILE A 340 -1.09 12.35 6.90
C ILE A 340 -0.15 12.38 8.10
N ALA A 341 1.10 12.01 7.86
CA ALA A 341 2.14 12.05 8.88
C ALA A 341 2.50 13.50 9.24
N LYS A 342 3.18 13.69 10.39
CA LYS A 342 3.58 15.04 10.87
C LYS A 342 4.51 15.80 9.93
N ASN A 343 5.23 15.10 9.05
CA ASN A 343 6.07 15.69 8.01
C ASN A 343 5.29 15.99 6.71
N GLY A 344 3.98 15.69 6.68
CA GLY A 344 3.07 15.79 5.55
C GLY A 344 3.22 14.73 4.47
N SER A 345 3.95 13.64 4.73
CA SER A 345 3.88 12.47 3.84
C SER A 345 2.53 11.78 3.99
N ILE A 346 1.94 11.40 2.86
CA ILE A 346 0.67 10.68 2.80
C ILE A 346 0.95 9.17 2.76
N LEU A 347 0.29 8.42 3.62
CA LEU A 347 0.28 6.95 3.58
C LEU A 347 -0.13 6.49 2.18
N GLY A 348 0.63 5.61 1.52
CA GLY A 348 0.32 5.14 0.15
C GLY A 348 0.52 6.17 -0.97
N GLY A 349 0.96 7.40 -0.68
CA GLY A 349 1.35 8.39 -1.69
C GLY A 349 0.19 8.96 -2.52
N GLU A 350 0.39 9.04 -3.84
CA GLU A 350 -0.53 9.72 -4.78
C GLU A 350 -1.87 9.00 -4.95
N GLY A 351 -1.87 7.67 -4.98
CA GLY A 351 -3.09 6.87 -5.09
C GLY A 351 -4.03 7.08 -3.89
N MET A 352 -3.45 7.14 -2.69
CA MET A 352 -4.19 7.45 -1.47
C MET A 352 -4.69 8.90 -1.43
N ALA A 353 -3.88 9.87 -1.85
CA ALA A 353 -4.31 11.26 -1.92
C ALA A 353 -5.52 11.44 -2.85
N GLU A 354 -5.48 10.77 -4.02
CA GLU A 354 -6.61 10.67 -4.94
C GLU A 354 -7.82 10.00 -4.29
N ALA A 355 -7.63 8.83 -3.67
CA ALA A 355 -8.72 8.10 -3.03
C ALA A 355 -9.40 8.90 -1.92
N LEU A 356 -8.65 9.65 -1.11
CA LEU A 356 -9.18 10.56 -0.10
C LEU A 356 -9.99 11.69 -0.72
N ALA A 357 -9.47 12.36 -1.76
CA ALA A 357 -10.18 13.45 -2.43
C ALA A 357 -11.47 12.95 -3.10
N MET A 358 -11.44 11.79 -3.74
CA MET A 358 -12.63 11.15 -4.32
C MET A 358 -13.64 10.75 -3.24
N CYS A 359 -13.17 10.12 -2.15
CA CYS A 359 -14.02 9.70 -1.03
C CYS A 359 -14.73 10.89 -0.38
N GLY A 360 -13.99 11.96 -0.09
CA GLY A 360 -14.55 13.18 0.46
C GLY A 360 -15.53 13.86 -0.51
N THR A 361 -15.19 13.96 -1.80
CA THR A 361 -16.10 14.53 -2.82
C THR A 361 -17.44 13.79 -2.84
N ARG A 362 -17.43 12.45 -2.82
CA ARG A 362 -18.66 11.66 -2.76
C ARG A 362 -19.41 11.82 -1.44
N SER A 363 -18.69 12.00 -0.33
CA SER A 363 -19.28 12.22 1.00
C SER A 363 -19.99 13.58 1.09
N PHE A 364 -19.65 14.52 0.20
CA PHE A 364 -20.18 15.88 0.20
C PHE A 364 -21.34 16.05 -0.79
N ASN A 365 -21.47 15.13 -1.75
CA ASN A 365 -22.55 15.10 -2.73
C ASN A 365 -23.64 14.11 -2.32
N ARG A 366 -24.91 14.56 -2.31
CA ARG A 366 -26.07 13.69 -1.99
C ARG A 366 -26.16 12.45 -2.90
N ASP A 367 -25.85 12.62 -4.18
CA ASP A 367 -25.90 11.56 -5.18
C ASP A 367 -24.59 10.75 -5.28
N ARG A 368 -23.62 11.01 -4.39
CA ARG A 368 -22.31 10.34 -4.33
C ARG A 368 -21.51 10.41 -5.64
N THR A 369 -21.71 11.47 -6.40
CA THR A 369 -20.97 11.79 -7.62
C THR A 369 -19.62 12.41 -7.29
N LEU A 370 -18.75 12.54 -8.29
CA LEU A 370 -17.47 13.26 -8.20
C LEU A 370 -17.60 14.72 -8.68
N GLU A 371 -18.81 15.26 -8.71
CA GLU A 371 -19.05 16.64 -9.10
C GLU A 371 -18.56 17.61 -8.02
N ASN A 372 -18.18 18.83 -8.41
CA ASN A 372 -17.72 19.89 -7.50
C ASN A 372 -16.60 19.45 -6.53
N PRO A 373 -15.49 18.85 -7.00
CA PRO A 373 -14.40 18.41 -6.14
C PRO A 373 -13.72 19.57 -5.37
N SER A 374 -13.94 20.82 -5.79
CA SER A 374 -13.43 22.02 -5.13
C SER A 374 -13.91 22.14 -3.68
N GLU A 375 -15.17 21.83 -3.36
CA GLU A 375 -15.69 21.93 -1.99
C GLU A 375 -14.93 20.98 -1.04
N CYS A 376 -14.73 19.74 -1.47
CA CYS A 376 -13.98 18.76 -0.70
C CYS A 376 -12.49 19.11 -0.59
N ILE A 377 -11.85 19.55 -1.68
CA ILE A 377 -10.42 19.91 -1.65
C ILE A 377 -10.21 21.09 -0.70
N ASN A 378 -11.06 22.13 -0.75
CA ASN A 378 -11.07 23.23 0.22
C ASN A 378 -11.18 22.69 1.65
N TYR A 379 -12.17 21.81 1.88
CA TYR A 379 -12.39 21.24 3.21
C TYR A 379 -11.17 20.47 3.75
N ILE A 380 -10.51 19.66 2.92
CA ILE A 380 -9.30 18.93 3.30
C ILE A 380 -8.19 19.91 3.67
N VAL A 381 -7.94 20.91 2.83
CA VAL A 381 -6.91 21.94 3.06
C VAL A 381 -7.17 22.68 4.37
N ASP A 382 -8.41 23.13 4.60
CA ASP A 382 -8.78 23.83 5.83
C ASP A 382 -8.64 22.94 7.07
N THR A 383 -8.94 21.64 6.95
CA THR A 383 -8.84 20.69 8.06
C THR A 383 -7.38 20.43 8.47
N LEU A 384 -6.42 20.54 7.55
CA LEU A 384 -5.02 20.24 7.84
C LEU A 384 -4.31 21.30 8.68
N GLN A 385 -4.84 22.53 8.73
CA GLN A 385 -4.40 23.69 9.54
C GLN A 385 -2.95 24.18 9.37
N ALA A 386 -2.00 23.31 9.00
CA ALA A 386 -0.59 23.63 8.85
C ALA A 386 -0.22 23.79 7.36
N PRO A 387 0.40 24.91 6.96
CA PRO A 387 0.74 25.21 5.57
C PRO A 387 1.49 24.08 4.86
N ILE A 388 2.49 23.49 5.53
CA ILE A 388 3.26 22.37 4.98
C ILE A 388 2.39 21.15 4.65
N LEU A 389 1.39 20.84 5.47
CA LEU A 389 0.53 19.68 5.26
C LEU A 389 -0.40 19.93 4.08
N GLN A 390 -0.97 21.13 3.99
CA GLN A 390 -1.81 21.58 2.88
C GLN A 390 -1.06 21.48 1.56
N LEU A 391 0.12 22.07 1.48
CA LEU A 391 0.91 22.09 0.25
C LEU A 391 1.33 20.67 -0.16
N ARG A 392 1.81 19.84 0.78
CA ARG A 392 2.17 18.46 0.47
C ARG A 392 0.99 17.64 -0.03
N PHE A 393 -0.19 17.85 0.54
CA PHE A 393 -1.40 17.19 0.06
C PHE A 393 -1.70 17.58 -1.38
N LEU A 394 -1.76 18.87 -1.69
CA LEU A 394 -2.04 19.38 -3.03
C LEU A 394 -1.00 18.90 -4.06
N LEU A 395 0.30 19.00 -3.75
CA LEU A 395 1.37 18.54 -4.64
C LEU A 395 1.32 17.02 -4.88
N THR A 396 0.99 16.24 -3.85
CA THR A 396 0.87 14.78 -3.98
C THR A 396 -0.37 14.41 -4.79
N LEU A 397 -1.50 15.08 -4.54
CA LEU A 397 -2.73 14.91 -5.32
C LEU A 397 -2.49 15.22 -6.81
N SER A 398 -1.79 16.31 -7.14
CA SER A 398 -1.52 16.72 -8.53
C SER A 398 -0.70 15.73 -9.37
N LYS A 399 -0.09 14.71 -8.76
CA LYS A 399 0.60 13.64 -9.49
C LYS A 399 -0.36 12.57 -10.01
N SER A 400 -1.47 12.37 -9.30
CA SER A 400 -2.54 11.42 -9.62
C SER A 400 -3.35 11.84 -10.85
N GLN A 401 -4.15 10.94 -11.43
CA GLN A 401 -4.97 11.28 -12.59
C GLN A 401 -6.10 12.23 -12.20
N PHE A 402 -6.79 11.96 -11.10
CA PHE A 402 -7.86 12.83 -10.60
C PHE A 402 -7.34 14.23 -10.24
N GLY A 403 -6.13 14.32 -9.69
CA GLY A 403 -5.51 15.62 -9.41
C GLY A 403 -5.12 16.41 -10.65
N LYS A 404 -4.77 15.75 -11.76
CA LYS A 404 -4.57 16.41 -13.06
C LYS A 404 -5.89 16.95 -13.61
N ASP A 405 -6.97 16.19 -13.46
CA ASP A 405 -8.31 16.64 -13.86
C ASP A 405 -8.77 17.86 -13.01
N CYS A 406 -8.32 17.93 -11.76
CA CYS A 406 -8.57 19.04 -10.82
C CYS A 406 -7.47 20.13 -10.83
N ALA A 407 -6.58 20.17 -11.83
CA ALA A 407 -5.39 21.03 -11.78
C ALA A 407 -5.71 22.54 -11.71
N SER A 408 -6.85 22.99 -12.25
CA SER A 408 -7.33 24.37 -12.11
C SER A 408 -7.60 24.72 -10.65
N ILE A 409 -8.32 23.85 -9.94
CA ILE A 409 -8.64 24.00 -8.51
C ILE A 409 -7.34 24.10 -7.72
N VAL A 410 -6.38 23.20 -7.93
CA VAL A 410 -5.09 23.23 -7.23
C VAL A 410 -4.33 24.52 -7.55
N SER A 411 -4.35 24.98 -8.80
CA SER A 411 -3.72 26.24 -9.21
C SER A 411 -4.29 27.45 -8.48
N ASP A 412 -5.58 27.46 -8.17
CA ASP A 412 -6.24 28.57 -7.47
C ASP A 412 -5.84 28.66 -5.98
N PHE A 413 -5.40 27.54 -5.38
CA PHE A 413 -4.86 27.54 -4.01
C PHE A 413 -3.46 28.10 -3.90
N ILE A 414 -2.64 28.00 -4.96
CA ILE A 414 -1.23 28.38 -4.90
C ILE A 414 -1.04 29.86 -4.50
N PRO A 415 -1.74 30.84 -5.10
CA PRO A 415 -1.65 32.24 -4.68
C PRO A 415 -2.06 32.47 -3.22
N THR A 416 -3.17 31.85 -2.79
CA THR A 416 -3.65 31.95 -1.40
C THR A 416 -2.62 31.42 -0.42
N PHE A 417 -1.95 30.32 -0.78
CA PHE A 417 -0.86 29.78 0.00
C PHE A 417 0.35 30.71 0.05
N MET A 418 0.82 31.23 -1.09
CA MET A 418 2.01 32.10 -1.17
C MET A 418 1.84 33.42 -0.41
N ASN A 419 0.60 33.89 -0.23
CA ASN A 419 0.29 35.11 0.51
C ASN A 419 0.24 34.93 2.04
N GLY A 420 0.28 33.70 2.56
CA GLY A 420 0.13 33.42 3.98
C GLY A 420 1.46 33.43 4.75
N PRO A 421 2.38 32.47 4.50
CA PRO A 421 3.67 32.39 5.17
C PRO A 421 4.62 33.52 4.73
N GLU A 422 5.18 34.26 5.70
CA GLU A 422 6.18 35.31 5.43
C GLU A 422 7.60 34.81 5.67
N HIS A 423 7.77 33.82 6.56
CA HIS A 423 9.06 33.27 6.94
C HIS A 423 9.07 31.74 6.90
N VAL A 424 10.26 31.13 6.79
CA VAL A 424 10.44 29.66 6.81
C VAL A 424 9.81 29.01 8.05
N HIS A 425 9.72 29.74 9.16
CA HIS A 425 9.17 29.25 10.42
C HIS A 425 7.65 29.07 10.41
N ASP A 426 6.96 29.71 9.47
CA ASP A 426 5.52 29.58 9.27
C ASP A 426 5.18 28.28 8.52
N ILE A 427 6.12 27.77 7.73
CA ILE A 427 6.00 26.49 7.01
C ILE A 427 6.56 25.34 7.86
N VAL A 428 7.71 25.55 8.49
CA VAL A 428 8.43 24.52 9.26
C VAL A 428 8.67 25.01 10.67
N HIS A 429 8.18 24.25 11.65
CA HIS A 429 8.31 24.57 13.07
C HIS A 429 9.73 25.05 13.47
N TYR A 430 9.82 26.21 14.12
CA TYR A 430 11.08 26.91 14.41
C TYR A 430 12.13 26.06 15.15
N LYS A 431 11.72 25.15 16.05
CA LYS A 431 12.63 24.22 16.77
C LYS A 431 13.31 23.17 15.88
N GLN A 432 12.91 23.02 14.62
CA GLN A 432 13.57 22.05 13.74
C GLN A 432 14.99 22.49 13.39
N PRO A 433 15.97 21.56 13.32
CA PRO A 433 17.32 21.89 12.89
C PRO A 433 17.35 22.50 11.49
N ILE A 434 18.29 23.43 11.23
CA ILE A 434 18.44 24.13 9.94
C ILE A 434 18.45 23.15 8.77
N LYS A 435 19.30 22.11 8.83
CA LYS A 435 19.39 21.06 7.80
C LYS A 435 18.03 20.43 7.47
N ARG A 436 17.16 20.27 8.47
CA ARG A 436 15.81 19.71 8.30
C ARG A 436 14.85 20.71 7.68
N LYS A 437 14.92 22.00 8.06
CA LYS A 437 14.16 23.09 7.42
C LYS A 437 14.49 23.15 5.92
N LEU A 438 15.79 23.20 5.58
CA LEU A 438 16.25 23.20 4.19
C LEU A 438 15.71 21.98 3.44
N LYS A 439 15.95 20.76 3.95
CA LYS A 439 15.48 19.51 3.31
C LYS A 439 13.97 19.50 3.05
N ILE A 440 13.17 20.07 3.94
CA ILE A 440 11.72 20.15 3.76
C ILE A 440 11.36 21.09 2.61
N LEU A 441 11.92 22.30 2.57
CA LEU A 441 11.64 23.29 1.53
C LEU A 441 12.12 22.82 0.16
N SER A 442 13.34 22.28 0.05
CA SER A 442 13.80 21.66 -1.21
C SER A 442 12.91 20.47 -1.57
N GLY A 443 12.44 19.70 -0.59
CA GLY A 443 11.49 18.62 -0.85
C GLY A 443 10.19 19.10 -1.51
N LEU A 444 9.63 20.22 -1.03
CA LEU A 444 8.43 20.84 -1.61
C LEU A 444 8.71 21.37 -3.01
N GLN A 445 9.84 22.03 -3.21
CA GLN A 445 10.23 22.58 -4.50
C GLN A 445 10.49 21.48 -5.55
N LYS A 446 11.12 20.35 -5.17
CA LYS A 446 11.24 19.16 -6.05
C LYS A 446 9.86 18.62 -6.44
N GLN A 447 8.97 18.47 -5.46
CA GLN A 447 7.61 18.00 -5.72
C GLN A 447 6.83 18.94 -6.64
N ALA A 448 7.01 20.25 -6.50
CA ALA A 448 6.39 21.25 -7.38
C ALA A 448 6.92 21.18 -8.82
N LEU A 449 8.21 20.89 -9.02
CA LEU A 449 8.80 20.71 -10.36
C LEU A 449 8.29 19.44 -11.08
N GLU A 450 7.86 18.43 -10.33
CA GLU A 450 7.36 17.16 -10.90
C GLU A 450 5.91 17.25 -11.42
N ILE A 451 5.18 18.34 -11.11
CA ILE A 451 3.78 18.51 -11.50
C ILE A 451 3.60 19.57 -12.58
N LYS A 452 2.45 19.54 -13.27
CA LYS A 452 2.07 20.53 -14.28
C LYS A 452 0.76 21.18 -13.87
N LEU A 453 0.80 22.47 -13.57
CA LEU A 453 -0.38 23.27 -13.26
C LEU A 453 -0.63 24.32 -14.35
N PRO A 454 -1.89 24.75 -14.54
CA PRO A 454 -2.25 25.89 -15.38
C PRO A 454 -1.42 27.15 -15.06
N ASN A 455 -1.25 28.02 -16.05
CA ASN A 455 -0.52 29.30 -15.93
C ASN A 455 0.91 29.17 -15.39
N LYS A 456 1.49 27.96 -15.44
CA LYS A 456 2.78 27.62 -14.83
C LYS A 456 2.82 27.99 -13.34
N ALA A 457 1.71 27.86 -12.61
CA ALA A 457 1.62 28.19 -11.19
C ALA A 457 2.66 27.46 -10.33
N GLN A 458 3.04 26.24 -10.71
CA GLN A 458 4.10 25.48 -10.06
C GLN A 458 5.47 26.16 -10.15
N LEU A 459 5.78 26.88 -11.24
CA LEU A 459 7.06 27.60 -11.37
C LEU A 459 7.09 28.82 -10.44
N LYS A 460 5.97 29.53 -10.32
CA LYS A 460 5.84 30.63 -9.35
C LYS A 460 6.02 30.15 -7.92
N LEU A 461 5.45 28.99 -7.57
CA LEU A 461 5.67 28.36 -6.27
C LEU A 461 7.14 27.99 -6.05
N VAL A 462 7.80 27.45 -7.08
CA VAL A 462 9.23 27.08 -7.02
C VAL A 462 10.11 28.29 -6.78
N GLU A 463 9.83 29.41 -7.46
CA GLU A 463 10.53 30.69 -7.28
C GLU A 463 10.28 31.26 -5.89
N TRP A 464 9.02 31.25 -5.42
CA TRP A 464 8.66 31.74 -4.09
C TRP A 464 9.32 30.93 -2.96
N LEU A 465 9.35 29.60 -3.08
CA LEU A 465 10.06 28.74 -2.11
C LEU A 465 11.57 29.01 -2.09
N ASP A 466 12.16 29.32 -3.25
CA ASP A 466 13.57 29.67 -3.36
C ASP A 466 13.88 31.03 -2.74
N GLU A 467 13.05 32.04 -2.99
CA GLU A 467 13.19 33.37 -2.38
C GLU A 467 13.06 33.30 -0.85
N MET A 468 12.10 32.52 -0.34
CA MET A 468 11.97 32.31 1.11
C MET A 468 13.19 31.61 1.72
N LEU A 469 13.78 30.65 0.98
CA LEU A 469 15.01 29.97 1.39
C LEU A 469 16.21 30.92 1.41
N TYR A 470 16.33 31.76 0.38
CA TYR A 470 17.36 32.79 0.26
C TYR A 470 17.32 33.75 1.44
N ASN A 471 16.15 34.36 1.70
CA ASN A 471 15.97 35.32 2.80
C ASN A 471 16.32 34.69 4.15
N PHE A 472 15.87 33.46 4.40
CA PHE A 472 16.19 32.76 5.65
C PHE A 472 17.70 32.51 5.83
N LEU A 473 18.41 32.13 4.76
CA LEU A 473 19.85 31.90 4.83
C LEU A 473 20.65 33.18 5.02
N ASP A 474 20.18 34.29 4.44
CA ASP A 474 20.77 35.62 4.58
C ASP A 474 20.57 36.17 6.00
N GLU A 475 19.33 36.14 6.50
CA GLU A 475 18.97 36.59 7.86
C GLU A 475 19.75 35.83 8.95
N GLU A 476 19.84 34.51 8.83
CA GLU A 476 20.59 33.66 9.76
C GLU A 476 22.11 33.70 9.53
N ARG A 477 22.57 34.43 8.50
CA ARG A 477 23.97 34.55 8.06
C ARG A 477 24.66 33.20 7.91
N ILE A 478 23.94 32.21 7.37
CA ILE A 478 24.44 30.84 7.29
C ILE A 478 25.64 30.75 6.35
N ILE A 479 25.55 31.39 5.18
CA ILE A 479 26.65 31.39 4.21
C ILE A 479 27.85 32.14 4.76
N ASP A 480 27.65 33.30 5.39
CA ASP A 480 28.75 34.06 5.97
C ASP A 480 29.46 33.31 7.10
N LYS A 481 28.73 32.55 7.92
CA LYS A 481 29.32 31.66 8.93
C LYS A 481 30.14 30.53 8.29
N MET A 482 29.67 29.96 7.17
CA MET A 482 30.40 28.93 6.42
C MET A 482 31.63 29.48 5.70
N ASP A 483 31.62 30.77 5.39
CA ASP A 483 32.66 31.51 4.69
C ASP A 483 33.38 32.54 5.58
N SER A 484 33.58 32.19 6.86
CA SER A 484 34.23 33.07 7.83
C SER A 484 35.69 33.35 7.43
N PRO A 485 36.14 34.62 7.38
CA PRO A 485 37.53 34.97 7.08
C PRO A 485 38.57 34.39 8.06
N GLU A 486 38.14 34.01 9.27
CA GLU A 486 39.00 33.43 10.31
C GLU A 486 39.41 31.98 10.00
N GLU A 487 38.66 31.29 9.15
CA GLU A 487 38.98 29.90 8.77
C GLU A 487 39.89 29.81 7.54
N PRO A 488 40.74 28.76 7.45
CA PRO A 488 41.54 28.49 6.26
C PRO A 488 40.69 28.36 4.99
N LEU A 489 41.21 28.84 3.85
CA LEU A 489 40.52 28.82 2.56
C LEU A 489 40.05 27.41 2.16
N PHE A 490 40.83 26.38 2.49
CA PHE A 490 40.45 24.98 2.28
C PHE A 490 39.11 24.63 2.93
N ILE A 491 38.91 25.02 4.20
CA ILE A 491 37.72 24.67 4.97
C ILE A 491 36.52 25.42 4.43
N ARG A 492 36.67 26.73 4.19
CA ARG A 492 35.62 27.60 3.62
C ARG A 492 35.13 27.09 2.26
N ALA A 493 36.05 26.90 1.31
CA ALA A 493 35.72 26.43 -0.02
C ALA A 493 35.11 25.01 0.00
N THR A 494 35.64 24.13 0.85
CA THR A 494 35.10 22.76 1.02
C THR A 494 33.68 22.78 1.61
N ASN A 495 33.42 23.60 2.63
CA ASN A 495 32.11 23.72 3.26
C ASN A 495 31.05 24.21 2.26
N LEU A 496 31.37 25.26 1.50
CA LEU A 496 30.47 25.80 0.47
C LEU A 496 30.23 24.78 -0.66
N LEU A 497 31.27 24.10 -1.13
CA LEU A 497 31.15 23.06 -2.15
C LEU A 497 30.32 21.85 -1.69
N GLN A 498 30.54 21.39 -0.45
CA GLN A 498 29.72 20.35 0.16
C GLN A 498 28.27 20.80 0.32
N PHE A 499 28.02 22.07 0.63
CA PHE A 499 26.67 22.62 0.72
C PHE A 499 25.96 22.61 -0.63
N CYS A 500 26.62 23.07 -1.71
CA CYS A 500 26.11 22.95 -3.08
C CYS A 500 25.83 21.49 -3.46
N ALA A 501 26.76 20.57 -3.14
CA ALA A 501 26.65 19.15 -3.48
C ALA A 501 25.67 18.37 -2.58
N SER A 502 25.16 18.96 -1.50
CA SER A 502 24.31 18.28 -0.52
C SER A 502 22.90 17.97 -1.05
N GLY A 503 22.49 18.62 -2.14
CA GLY A 503 21.13 18.54 -2.69
C GLY A 503 20.05 19.19 -1.81
N LEU A 504 20.47 19.98 -0.81
CA LEU A 504 19.61 20.82 0.05
C LEU A 504 19.22 22.14 -0.61
N LEU A 505 19.89 22.52 -1.67
CA LEU A 505 19.53 23.66 -2.51
C LEU A 505 19.14 23.11 -3.88
N ILE A 506 18.11 23.69 -4.49
CA ILE A 506 17.75 23.39 -5.87
C ILE A 506 18.27 24.52 -6.77
N GLU A 507 18.44 24.21 -8.04
CA GLU A 507 18.60 25.19 -9.12
C GLU A 507 17.66 26.38 -8.92
N GLY A 508 18.25 27.57 -8.81
CA GLY A 508 17.55 28.80 -8.42
C GLY A 508 18.53 29.87 -7.94
N LYS A 509 17.99 30.99 -7.48
CA LYS A 509 18.72 32.11 -6.89
C LYS A 509 19.58 31.67 -5.72
N THR A 510 19.06 30.84 -4.80
CA THR A 510 19.81 30.43 -3.60
C THR A 510 21.05 29.60 -3.95
N LEU A 511 20.92 28.62 -4.84
CA LEU A 511 22.06 27.79 -5.26
C LEU A 511 23.07 28.62 -6.08
N ASN A 512 22.58 29.52 -6.94
CA ASN A 512 23.45 30.39 -7.73
C ASN A 512 24.25 31.35 -6.85
N TRP A 513 23.65 31.88 -5.78
CA TRP A 513 24.35 32.71 -4.79
C TRP A 513 25.52 31.97 -4.13
N VAL A 514 25.33 30.72 -3.70
CA VAL A 514 26.43 29.92 -3.11
C VAL A 514 27.49 29.59 -4.18
N ARG A 515 27.05 29.24 -5.40
CA ARG A 515 27.94 28.93 -6.53
C ARG A 515 28.83 30.11 -6.91
N GLU A 516 28.26 31.33 -6.95
CA GLU A 516 29.01 32.55 -7.23
C GLU A 516 30.10 32.78 -6.19
N ARG A 517 29.79 32.60 -4.90
CA ARG A 517 30.78 32.73 -3.82
C ARG A 517 31.91 31.71 -3.92
N VAL A 518 31.61 30.48 -4.31
CA VAL A 518 32.64 29.48 -4.63
C VAL A 518 33.47 29.91 -5.84
N GLN A 519 32.86 30.43 -6.90
CA GLN A 519 33.58 30.93 -8.08
C GLN A 519 34.51 32.08 -7.74
N ASP A 520 34.12 32.98 -6.83
CA ASP A 520 34.96 34.07 -6.37
C ASP A 520 36.21 33.57 -5.64
N HIS A 521 36.10 32.49 -4.86
CA HIS A 521 37.28 31.83 -4.30
C HIS A 521 38.17 31.24 -5.40
N LEU A 522 37.59 30.51 -6.36
CA LEU A 522 38.34 29.88 -7.45
C LEU A 522 39.08 30.90 -8.33
N ARG A 523 38.55 32.13 -8.45
CA ARG A 523 39.17 33.24 -9.19
C ARG A 523 40.31 33.93 -8.45
N GLN A 524 40.55 33.62 -7.17
CA GLN A 524 41.64 34.24 -6.42
C GLN A 524 43.01 33.83 -6.98
N PRO A 525 43.97 34.77 -7.11
CA PRO A 525 45.33 34.44 -7.48
C PRO A 525 45.94 33.47 -6.45
N ASN A 526 46.66 32.47 -6.95
CA ASN A 526 47.29 31.40 -6.17
C ASN A 526 46.30 30.56 -5.34
N PHE A 527 45.04 30.42 -5.80
CA PHE A 527 44.02 29.63 -5.12
C PHE A 527 44.50 28.20 -4.77
N VAL A 528 45.12 27.48 -5.72
CA VAL A 528 45.57 26.10 -5.51
C VAL A 528 46.65 26.01 -4.42
N GLU A 529 47.56 26.98 -4.37
CA GLU A 529 48.61 27.05 -3.34
C GLU A 529 47.99 27.31 -1.96
N LYS A 530 47.08 28.28 -1.84
CA LYS A 530 46.36 28.60 -0.59
C LYS A 530 45.42 27.48 -0.14
N PHE A 531 44.77 26.80 -1.08
CA PHE A 531 43.86 25.69 -0.80
C PHE A 531 44.62 24.45 -0.27
N THR A 532 45.88 24.28 -0.66
CA THR A 532 46.72 23.14 -0.25
C THR A 532 47.76 23.50 0.81
N GLU A 533 47.69 24.71 1.38
CA GLU A 533 48.65 25.26 2.34
C GLU A 533 48.77 24.41 3.62
N ALA A 534 47.66 23.83 4.07
CA ALA A 534 47.60 22.99 5.27
C ALA A 534 48.14 21.56 5.08
N ALA A 535 48.63 21.20 3.88
CA ALA A 535 49.15 19.86 3.60
C ALA A 535 50.69 19.83 3.56
N ASP A 536 51.27 19.05 4.48
CA ASP A 536 52.71 18.94 4.68
C ASP A 536 53.44 18.09 3.61
N THR A 537 52.71 17.34 2.79
CA THR A 537 53.28 16.41 1.79
C THR A 537 52.63 16.55 0.42
N GLN A 538 53.41 16.39 -0.66
CA GLN A 538 52.91 16.49 -2.04
C GLN A 538 51.75 15.53 -2.31
N THR A 539 51.83 14.29 -1.81
CA THR A 539 50.75 13.30 -1.93
C THR A 539 49.44 13.74 -1.28
N LYS A 540 49.48 14.51 -0.18
CA LYS A 540 48.27 15.07 0.44
C LYS A 540 47.70 16.22 -0.41
N LYS A 541 48.56 17.08 -0.98
CA LYS A 541 48.15 18.17 -1.89
C LYS A 541 47.42 17.62 -3.11
N ASP A 542 47.96 16.57 -3.75
CA ASP A 542 47.35 15.94 -4.92
C ASP A 542 45.98 15.32 -4.59
N LYS A 543 45.84 14.71 -3.40
CA LYS A 543 44.55 14.18 -2.92
C LYS A 543 43.52 15.29 -2.68
N MET A 544 43.92 16.41 -2.08
CA MET A 544 43.04 17.56 -1.86
C MET A 544 42.54 18.16 -3.19
N ILE A 545 43.43 18.28 -4.18
CA ILE A 545 43.07 18.76 -5.53
C ILE A 545 42.12 17.77 -6.22
N THR A 546 42.37 16.47 -6.11
CA THR A 546 41.48 15.44 -6.67
C THR A 546 40.10 15.49 -6.03
N GLN A 547 40.04 15.65 -4.70
CA GLN A 547 38.79 15.78 -3.96
C GLN A 547 38.03 17.06 -4.35
N LEU A 548 38.75 18.18 -4.55
CA LEU A 548 38.19 19.44 -5.03
C LEU A 548 37.50 19.25 -6.40
N HIS A 549 38.15 18.60 -7.38
CA HIS A 549 37.53 18.32 -8.68
C HIS A 549 36.26 17.46 -8.57
N ILE A 550 36.27 16.43 -7.72
CA ILE A 550 35.08 15.60 -7.46
C ILE A 550 33.93 16.46 -6.90
N MET A 551 34.23 17.38 -5.98
CA MET A 551 33.24 18.27 -5.39
C MET A 551 32.71 19.30 -6.39
N LEU A 552 33.58 19.90 -7.22
CA LEU A 552 33.20 20.85 -8.27
C LEU A 552 32.23 20.22 -9.27
N LYS A 553 32.53 18.99 -9.70
CA LYS A 553 31.64 18.22 -10.58
C LYS A 553 30.29 17.95 -9.90
N LYS A 554 30.28 17.54 -8.63
CA LYS A 554 29.04 17.31 -7.87
C LYS A 554 28.23 18.59 -7.62
N ALA A 555 28.88 19.75 -7.49
CA ALA A 555 28.23 21.04 -7.31
C ALA A 555 27.71 21.65 -8.63
N GLY A 556 27.99 21.01 -9.77
CA GLY A 556 27.61 21.50 -11.11
C GLY A 556 28.43 22.69 -11.58
N LEU A 557 29.67 22.85 -11.09
CA LEU A 557 30.57 23.96 -11.42
C LEU A 557 31.66 23.58 -12.45
N GLN A 558 31.70 22.32 -12.87
CA GLN A 558 32.53 21.80 -13.96
C GLN A 558 31.62 21.06 -14.95
N GLN A 559 31.71 21.41 -16.24
CA GLN A 559 31.15 20.61 -17.34
C GLN A 559 32.08 19.46 -17.68
#